data_AF-A0A7S1Y6U8-F1
#
_entry.id   AF-A0A7S1Y6U8-F1
#
_cell.length_a   1.000
_cell.length_b   1.000
_cell.length_c   1.000
_cell.angle_alpha   90.00
_cell.angle_beta   90.00
_cell.angle_gamma   90.00
#
_symmetry.space_group_name_H-M   'P 1'
#
loop_
_entity.id
_entity.type
_entity.pdbx_description
1 polymer ?
#
loop_
_entity_poly.entity_id
_entity_poly.type
_entity_poly.pdbx_seq_one_letter_code
_entity_poly.pdbx_strand_id
1 'polypeptide(L)'
;GCKGHGASTIILRGANEYMLDEMDRALHDSLCVVKRMLESNTLVPGGGATEVALSIYLEEYAMSSLSTREQLAVQEFAQALLCIPKTLAVNAAKDSSELLAQLRAVHAKSQKKKSAGTENNGGNDDGDDDNGKYMGLDLIEGTIRDNLKAGVVE
;
A
#
# COMPACT_ATOMS: atom_id res chain seq x y z
N GLY A 1 -31.96 -10.36 -21.51
CA GLY A 1 -31.89 -9.01 -20.90
C GLY A 1 -32.36 -7.97 -21.90
N CYS A 2 -32.82 -6.80 -21.43
CA CYS A 2 -33.18 -5.67 -22.28
C CYS A 2 -31.97 -5.15 -23.06
N LYS A 3 -32.19 -4.60 -24.27
CA LYS A 3 -31.13 -4.14 -25.19
C LYS A 3 -30.30 -2.95 -24.67
N GLY A 4 -30.74 -2.28 -23.60
CA GLY A 4 -30.01 -1.19 -22.94
C GLY A 4 -29.32 -1.68 -21.66
N HIS A 5 -28.00 -1.66 -21.65
CA HIS A 5 -27.16 -2.06 -20.50
C HIS A 5 -26.89 -0.87 -19.57
N GLY A 6 -27.93 -0.11 -19.20
CA GLY A 6 -27.81 1.10 -18.36
C GLY A 6 -28.03 0.87 -16.87
N ALA A 7 -28.48 -0.32 -16.47
CA ALA A 7 -28.76 -0.67 -15.08
C ALA A 7 -28.43 -2.15 -14.83
N SER A 8 -27.80 -2.40 -13.69
CA SER A 8 -27.51 -3.74 -13.17
C SER A 8 -28.10 -3.85 -11.77
N THR A 9 -28.67 -5.01 -11.43
CA THR A 9 -29.27 -5.26 -10.11
C THR A 9 -28.54 -6.41 -9.44
N ILE A 10 -28.09 -6.18 -8.22
CA ILE A 10 -27.47 -7.19 -7.35
C ILE A 10 -28.46 -7.47 -6.21
N ILE A 11 -28.81 -8.74 -6.01
CA ILE A 11 -29.75 -9.16 -4.96
C ILE A 11 -28.94 -9.75 -3.81
N LEU A 12 -28.99 -9.10 -2.65
CA LEU A 12 -28.37 -9.57 -1.41
C LEU A 12 -29.33 -10.48 -0.63
N ARG A 13 -28.80 -11.56 -0.07
CA ARG A 13 -29.54 -12.49 0.80
C ARG A 13 -28.66 -12.82 2.00
N GLY A 14 -29.18 -12.60 3.21
CA GLY A 14 -28.49 -12.84 4.47
C GLY A 14 -29.41 -13.51 5.49
N ALA A 15 -28.82 -14.06 6.56
CA ALA A 15 -29.56 -14.80 7.58
C ALA A 15 -30.39 -13.92 8.54
N ASN A 16 -30.01 -12.64 8.68
CA ASN A 16 -30.70 -11.63 9.48
C ASN A 16 -30.44 -10.22 8.90
N GLU A 17 -31.18 -9.21 9.38
CA GLU A 17 -31.07 -7.82 8.92
C GLU A 17 -29.67 -7.24 9.14
N TYR A 18 -29.05 -7.49 10.29
CA TYR A 18 -27.70 -6.98 10.57
C TYR A 18 -26.65 -7.47 9.55
N MET A 19 -26.72 -8.74 9.16
CA MET A 19 -25.84 -9.29 8.13
C MET A 19 -26.13 -8.69 6.75
N LEU A 20 -27.41 -8.46 6.42
CA LEU A 20 -27.79 -7.80 5.17
C LEU A 20 -27.25 -6.38 5.09
N ASP A 21 -27.35 -5.61 6.18
CA ASP A 21 -26.85 -4.23 6.24
C ASP A 21 -25.33 -4.17 6.07
N GLU A 22 -24.59 -5.07 6.72
CA GLU A 22 -23.13 -5.13 6.57
C GLU A 22 -22.72 -5.59 5.16
N MET A 23 -23.48 -6.51 4.55
CA MET A 23 -23.24 -6.92 3.16
C MET A 23 -23.50 -5.78 2.16
N ASP A 24 -24.56 -4.99 2.35
CA ASP A 24 -24.87 -3.82 1.52
C ASP A 24 -23.75 -2.78 1.63
N ARG A 25 -23.33 -2.48 2.86
CA ARG A 25 -22.21 -1.57 3.12
C ARG A 25 -20.91 -2.05 2.46
N ALA A 26 -20.53 -3.31 2.64
CA ALA A 26 -19.30 -3.85 2.06
C ALA A 26 -19.33 -3.84 0.52
N LEU A 27 -20.49 -4.13 -0.08
CA LEU A 27 -20.67 -4.04 -1.53
C LEU A 27 -20.57 -2.60 -2.02
N HIS A 28 -21.20 -1.66 -1.31
CA HIS A 28 -21.13 -0.24 -1.63
C HIS A 28 -19.69 0.28 -1.60
N ASP A 29 -18.93 -0.04 -0.55
CA ASP A 29 -17.53 0.35 -0.40
C ASP A 29 -16.67 -0.23 -1.54
N SER A 30 -16.88 -1.52 -1.88
CA SER A 30 -16.17 -2.18 -2.99
C SER A 30 -16.44 -1.52 -4.34
N LEU A 31 -17.70 -1.18 -4.63
CA LEU A 31 -18.07 -0.48 -5.88
C LEU A 31 -17.48 0.93 -5.92
N CYS A 32 -17.45 1.62 -4.78
CA CYS A 32 -16.82 2.94 -4.67
C CYS A 32 -15.32 2.88 -4.96
N VAL A 33 -14.60 1.88 -4.46
CA VAL A 33 -13.17 1.68 -4.75
C VAL A 33 -12.95 1.47 -6.25
N VAL A 34 -13.71 0.56 -6.88
CA VAL A 34 -13.61 0.29 -8.32
C VAL A 34 -13.91 1.55 -9.14
N LYS A 35 -14.96 2.30 -8.77
CA LYS A 35 -15.28 3.58 -9.41
C LYS A 35 -14.10 4.55 -9.33
N ARG A 36 -13.52 4.74 -8.14
CA ARG A 36 -12.38 5.66 -7.95
C ARG A 36 -11.16 5.24 -8.77
N MET A 37 -10.87 3.93 -8.85
CA MET A 37 -9.80 3.42 -9.70
C MET A 37 -10.02 3.73 -11.19
N LEU A 38 -11.26 3.57 -11.68
CA LEU A 38 -11.60 3.89 -13.07
C LEU A 38 -11.54 5.40 -13.36
N GLU A 39 -11.85 6.24 -12.37
CA GLU A 39 -11.77 7.69 -12.49
C GLU A 39 -10.32 8.23 -12.43
N SER A 40 -9.49 7.71 -11.50
CA SER A 40 -8.12 8.19 -11.30
C SER A 40 -7.11 7.63 -12.30
N ASN A 41 -7.33 6.41 -12.81
CA ASN A 41 -6.37 5.63 -13.62
C ASN A 41 -4.99 5.45 -12.98
N THR A 42 -4.86 5.65 -11.67
CA THR A 42 -3.60 5.48 -10.92
C THR A 42 -3.87 4.78 -9.61
N LEU A 43 -2.95 3.91 -9.20
CA LEU A 43 -3.03 3.06 -8.00
C LEU A 43 -1.66 2.91 -7.37
N VAL A 44 -1.63 2.68 -6.06
CA VAL A 44 -0.41 2.45 -5.28
C VAL A 44 -0.46 1.09 -4.58
N PRO A 45 0.68 0.49 -4.23
CA PRO A 45 0.69 -0.76 -3.47
C PRO A 45 0.15 -0.54 -2.05
N GLY A 46 -0.75 -1.41 -1.60
CA GLY A 46 -1.28 -1.37 -0.24
C GLY A 46 -0.41 -2.12 0.78
N GLY A 47 -0.97 -2.39 1.95
CA GLY A 47 -0.32 -3.21 2.99
C GLY A 47 0.88 -2.52 3.65
N GLY A 48 0.82 -1.20 3.83
CA GLY A 48 1.87 -0.43 4.48
C GLY A 48 3.06 -0.07 3.60
N ALA A 49 3.03 -0.42 2.31
CA ALA A 49 4.11 -0.13 1.37
C ALA A 49 4.28 1.38 1.15
N THR A 50 3.18 2.09 0.94
CA THR A 50 3.16 3.53 0.66
C THR A 50 3.64 4.34 1.87
N GLU A 51 3.19 4.00 3.09
CA GLU A 51 3.60 4.67 4.33
C GLU A 51 5.09 4.49 4.61
N VAL A 52 5.62 3.28 4.42
CA VAL A 52 7.05 3.01 4.63
C VAL A 52 7.91 3.73 3.59
N ALA A 53 7.49 3.70 2.32
CA ALA A 53 8.19 4.44 1.26
C ALA A 53 8.21 5.94 1.56
N LEU A 54 7.08 6.50 1.98
CA LEU A 54 6.98 7.92 2.31
C LEU A 54 7.80 8.28 3.55
N SER A 55 7.81 7.42 4.57
CA SER A 55 8.62 7.59 5.78
C SER A 55 10.11 7.73 5.42
N ILE A 56 10.66 6.83 4.60
CA ILE A 56 12.07 6.85 4.20
C ILE A 56 12.38 8.10 3.35
N TYR A 57 11.50 8.43 2.41
CA TYR A 57 11.67 9.62 1.57
C TYR A 57 11.70 10.91 2.41
N LEU A 58 10.82 11.03 3.40
CA LEU A 58 10.76 12.19 4.28
C LEU A 58 11.96 12.25 5.24
N GLU A 59 12.46 11.11 5.71
CA GLU A 59 13.71 11.05 6.49
C GLU A 59 14.90 11.57 5.67
N GLU A 60 15.04 11.13 4.42
CA GLU A 60 16.13 11.59 3.52
C GLU A 60 15.98 13.07 3.15
N TYR A 61 14.76 13.52 2.87
CA TYR A 61 14.45 14.92 2.61
C TYR A 61 14.79 15.81 3.82
N ALA A 62 14.43 15.39 5.03
CA ALA A 62 14.73 16.12 6.25
C ALA A 62 16.23 16.28 6.50
N MET A 63 17.03 15.24 6.21
CA MET A 63 18.49 15.29 6.37
C MET A 63 19.20 16.12 5.29
N SER A 64 18.69 16.12 4.06
CA SER A 64 19.37 16.74 2.91
C SER A 64 18.99 18.20 2.67
N SER A 65 17.74 18.58 2.96
CA SER A 65 17.13 19.80 2.43
C SER A 65 16.69 20.81 3.50
N LEU A 66 16.62 20.41 4.77
CA LEU A 66 16.02 21.24 5.84
C LEU A 66 17.03 21.73 6.88
N SER A 67 16.65 22.83 7.53
CA SER A 67 17.36 23.40 8.67
C SER A 67 17.10 22.61 9.97
N THR A 68 17.92 22.83 11.00
CA THR A 68 17.98 21.98 12.21
C THR A 68 16.65 21.84 12.96
N ARG A 69 15.80 22.86 12.95
CA ARG A 69 14.54 22.85 13.73
C ARG A 69 13.38 22.22 12.96
N GLU A 70 13.34 22.42 11.65
CA GLU A 70 12.33 21.83 10.77
C GLU A 70 12.61 20.35 10.50
N GLN A 71 13.90 19.97 10.45
CA GLN A 71 14.34 18.59 10.33
C GLN A 71 13.68 17.68 11.38
N LEU A 72 13.66 18.10 12.65
CA LEU A 72 13.06 17.33 13.74
C LEU A 72 11.56 17.10 13.51
N ALA A 73 10.83 18.14 13.09
CA ALA A 73 9.39 18.03 12.86
C ALA A 73 9.06 17.05 11.73
N VAL A 74 9.82 17.10 10.63
CA VAL A 74 9.60 16.19 9.48
C VAL A 74 10.00 14.76 9.84
N GLN A 75 11.06 14.58 10.62
CA GLN A 75 11.48 13.26 11.08
C GLN A 75 10.42 12.60 11.98
N GLU A 76 9.81 13.35 12.90
CA GLU A 76 8.73 12.83 13.74
C GLU A 76 7.48 12.49 12.91
N PHE A 77 7.15 13.30 11.89
CA PHE A 77 6.06 12.97 10.97
C PHE A 77 6.35 11.69 10.17
N ALA A 78 7.59 11.51 9.70
CA ALA A 78 8.01 10.30 9.01
C ALA A 78 7.90 9.05 9.92
N GLN A 79 8.23 9.18 11.20
CA GLN A 79 8.02 8.09 12.18
C GLN A 79 6.53 7.83 12.43
N ALA A 80 5.70 8.87 12.47
CA ALA A 80 4.25 8.73 12.69
C ALA A 80 3.58 7.90 11.59
N LEU A 81 4.02 8.01 10.33
CA LEU A 81 3.51 7.17 9.22
C LEU A 81 3.67 5.68 9.47
N LEU A 82 4.70 5.26 10.22
CA LEU A 82 4.93 3.86 10.55
C LEU A 82 3.91 3.27 11.53
N CYS A 83 3.02 4.09 12.11
CA CYS A 83 1.95 3.59 12.98
C CYS A 83 0.97 2.66 12.24
N ILE A 84 0.70 2.92 10.96
CA ILE A 84 -0.24 2.13 10.15
C ILE A 84 0.30 0.71 9.92
N PRO A 85 1.47 0.50 9.29
CA PRO A 85 2.01 -0.85 9.07
C PRO A 85 2.31 -1.58 10.38
N LYS A 86 2.70 -0.86 11.43
CA LYS A 86 2.90 -1.45 12.77
C LYS A 86 1.58 -1.98 13.34
N THR A 87 0.52 -1.19 13.29
CA THR A 87 -0.81 -1.59 13.76
C THR A 87 -1.35 -2.77 12.96
N LEU A 88 -1.17 -2.77 11.64
CA LEU A 88 -1.54 -3.90 10.77
C LEU A 88 -0.85 -5.20 11.19
N ALA A 89 0.46 -5.17 11.41
CA ALA A 89 1.23 -6.33 11.85
C ALA A 89 0.80 -6.83 13.26
N VAL A 90 0.57 -5.91 14.20
CA VAL A 90 0.10 -6.25 15.56
C VAL A 90 -1.29 -6.86 15.53
N ASN A 91 -2.22 -6.29 14.75
CA ASN A 91 -3.58 -6.82 14.60
C ASN A 91 -3.59 -8.23 13.98
N ALA A 92 -2.60 -8.54 13.13
CA ALA A 92 -2.40 -9.87 12.57
C ALA A 92 -1.60 -10.82 13.48
N ALA A 93 -1.28 -10.41 14.71
CA ALA A 93 -0.45 -11.16 15.66
C ALA A 93 0.93 -11.59 15.09
N LYS A 94 1.53 -10.74 14.25
CA LYS A 94 2.88 -10.93 13.70
C LYS A 94 3.91 -10.06 14.43
N ASP A 95 5.20 -10.39 14.29
CA ASP A 95 6.27 -9.53 14.82
C ASP A 95 6.39 -8.25 13.97
N SER A 96 5.78 -7.19 14.49
CA SER A 96 5.82 -5.88 13.86
C SER A 96 7.23 -5.28 13.75
N SER A 97 8.16 -5.65 14.63
CA SER A 97 9.52 -5.10 14.60
C SER A 97 10.31 -5.73 13.45
N GLU A 98 10.21 -7.05 13.31
CA GLU A 98 10.89 -7.79 12.24
C GLU A 98 10.33 -7.41 10.86
N LEU A 99 9.01 -7.47 10.69
CA LEU A 99 8.36 -7.18 9.40
C LEU A 99 8.60 -5.74 8.94
N LEU A 100 8.52 -4.78 9.85
CA LEU A 100 8.72 -3.38 9.51
C LEU A 100 10.19 -3.09 9.19
N ALA A 101 11.13 -3.73 9.87
CA ALA A 101 12.56 -3.63 9.56
C ALA A 101 12.88 -4.19 8.16
N GLN A 102 12.32 -5.37 7.83
CA GLN A 102 12.46 -5.97 6.50
C GLN A 102 11.86 -5.06 5.41
N LEU A 103 10.63 -4.58 5.63
CA LEU A 103 9.94 -3.72 4.69
C LEU A 103 10.71 -2.40 4.45
N ARG A 104 11.20 -1.76 5.52
CA ARG A 104 12.04 -0.55 5.42
C ARG A 104 13.33 -0.81 4.65
N ALA A 105 14.02 -1.93 4.89
CA ALA A 105 15.26 -2.25 4.21
C ALA A 105 15.06 -2.37 2.68
N VAL A 106 13.97 -3.01 2.26
CA VAL A 106 13.63 -3.19 0.84
C VAL A 106 13.26 -1.87 0.18
N HIS A 107 12.41 -1.05 0.81
CA HIS A 107 12.05 0.27 0.28
C HIS A 107 13.24 1.22 0.21
N ALA A 108 14.12 1.21 1.22
CA ALA A 108 15.34 2.03 1.21
C ALA A 108 16.30 1.62 0.08
N LYS A 109 16.46 0.32 -0.19
CA LYS A 109 17.24 -0.18 -1.35
C LYS A 109 16.62 0.29 -2.66
N SER A 110 15.29 0.21 -2.79
CA SER A 110 14.57 0.60 -4.01
C SER A 110 14.65 2.11 -4.30
N GLN A 111 14.53 2.95 -3.27
CA GLN A 111 14.60 4.41 -3.43
C GLN A 111 16.01 4.88 -3.81
N LYS A 112 17.06 4.29 -3.21
CA LYS A 112 18.45 4.60 -3.58
C LYS A 112 18.78 4.25 -5.04
N LYS A 113 18.23 3.14 -5.58
CA LYS A 113 18.37 2.78 -7.00
C LYS A 113 17.82 3.87 -7.93
N LYS A 114 16.66 4.45 -7.59
CA LYS A 114 16.06 5.57 -8.35
C LYS A 114 16.94 6.81 -8.34
N SER A 115 17.47 7.21 -7.18
CA SER A 115 18.32 8.40 -7.05
C SER A 115 19.67 8.28 -7.77
N ALA A 116 20.13 7.05 -8.03
CA ALA A 116 21.39 6.78 -8.73
C ALA A 116 21.32 6.84 -10.27
N GLY A 117 20.15 7.16 -10.85
CA GLY A 117 20.00 7.41 -12.29
C GLY A 117 19.95 6.17 -13.19
N THR A 118 19.82 4.96 -12.62
CA THR A 118 19.55 3.75 -13.42
C THR A 118 18.05 3.67 -13.74
N GLU A 119 17.57 4.57 -14.60
CA GLU A 119 16.29 4.41 -15.27
C GLU A 119 16.45 3.36 -16.36
N ASN A 120 16.17 2.10 -16.05
CA ASN A 120 15.98 1.09 -17.08
C ASN A 120 14.65 1.41 -17.81
N ASN A 121 14.76 2.22 -18.86
CA ASN A 121 13.81 2.20 -19.98
C ASN A 121 13.67 0.74 -20.45
N GLY A 122 12.42 0.34 -20.70
CA GLY A 122 11.99 -1.05 -20.85
C GLY A 122 12.95 -2.01 -21.54
N GLY A 123 13.10 -3.19 -20.93
CA GLY A 123 13.70 -4.37 -21.55
C GLY A 123 14.73 -5.07 -20.68
N ASN A 124 14.27 -5.90 -19.73
CA ASN A 124 14.54 -7.33 -19.70
C ASN A 124 14.10 -7.93 -18.37
N ASP A 125 13.32 -8.99 -18.52
CA ASP A 125 12.71 -9.84 -17.51
C ASP A 125 13.77 -10.79 -16.95
N ASP A 126 14.69 -10.29 -16.12
CA ASP A 126 15.68 -11.11 -15.42
C ASP A 126 15.78 -10.73 -13.94
N GLY A 127 14.99 -11.43 -13.11
CA GLY A 127 15.35 -11.80 -11.73
C GLY A 127 15.01 -10.82 -10.60
N ASP A 128 13.79 -10.94 -10.05
CA ASP A 128 13.39 -10.80 -8.62
C ASP A 128 13.74 -9.53 -7.79
N ASP A 129 14.62 -8.63 -8.24
CA ASP A 129 15.27 -7.62 -7.38
C ASP A 129 14.86 -6.16 -7.72
N ASP A 130 13.90 -5.96 -8.63
CA ASP A 130 13.44 -4.65 -9.12
C ASP A 130 12.02 -4.23 -8.69
N ASN A 131 11.28 -5.11 -8.00
CA ASN A 131 9.95 -4.80 -7.48
C ASN A 131 9.91 -4.34 -6.02
N GLY A 132 11.06 -3.95 -5.44
CA GLY A 132 11.15 -3.45 -4.07
C GLY A 132 10.17 -2.31 -3.76
N LYS A 133 9.85 -1.46 -4.76
CA LYS A 133 8.86 -0.37 -4.65
C LYS A 133 7.41 -0.83 -4.41
N TYR A 134 7.08 -2.07 -4.75
CA TYR A 134 5.73 -2.64 -4.60
C TYR A 134 5.63 -3.64 -3.45
N MET A 135 6.72 -3.82 -2.70
CA MET A 135 6.73 -4.74 -1.58
C MET A 135 5.89 -4.17 -0.44
N GLY A 136 4.97 -4.97 0.10
CA GLY A 136 4.16 -4.65 1.26
C GLY A 136 4.00 -5.86 2.17
N LEU A 137 3.22 -5.70 3.24
CA LEU A 137 2.99 -6.75 4.23
C LEU A 137 2.03 -7.81 3.70
N ASP A 138 2.44 -9.08 3.76
CA ASP A 138 1.54 -10.23 3.75
C ASP A 138 1.30 -10.67 5.20
N LEU A 139 0.13 -10.31 5.72
CA LEU A 139 -0.24 -10.59 7.11
C LEU A 139 -0.74 -12.02 7.31
N ILE A 140 -1.05 -12.76 6.23
CA ILE A 140 -1.49 -14.16 6.33
C ILE A 140 -0.26 -15.01 6.65
N GLU A 141 0.74 -14.96 5.77
CA GLU A 141 1.99 -15.71 5.92
C GLU A 141 2.93 -15.05 6.94
N GLY A 142 2.82 -13.73 7.14
CA GLY A 142 3.76 -12.98 7.98
C GLY A 142 5.09 -12.77 7.27
N THR A 143 5.04 -12.43 5.98
CA THR A 143 6.20 -12.15 5.14
C THR A 143 5.99 -10.84 4.38
N ILE A 144 7.01 -10.36 3.69
CA ILE A 144 6.85 -9.27 2.72
C ILE A 144 6.70 -9.86 1.31
N ARG A 145 5.81 -9.28 0.51
CA ARG A 145 5.58 -9.72 -0.87
C ARG A 145 5.27 -8.55 -1.78
N ASP A 146 5.34 -8.79 -3.08
CA ASP A 146 4.89 -7.84 -4.09
C ASP A 146 3.36 -7.73 -4.07
N ASN A 147 2.88 -6.64 -3.48
CA ASN A 147 1.45 -6.41 -3.28
C ASN A 147 0.75 -6.01 -4.58
N LEU A 148 1.45 -5.41 -5.54
CA LEU A 148 0.87 -5.08 -6.83
C LEU A 148 0.55 -6.35 -7.62
N LYS A 149 1.47 -7.33 -7.65
CA LYS A 149 1.23 -8.64 -8.27
C LYS A 149 0.14 -9.44 -7.54
N ALA A 150 0.07 -9.30 -6.22
CA ALA A 150 -0.97 -9.95 -5.41
C ALA A 150 -2.35 -9.27 -5.49
N GLY A 151 -2.49 -8.15 -6.22
CA GLY A 151 -3.74 -7.39 -6.32
C GLY A 151 -4.11 -6.61 -5.04
N VAL A 152 -3.15 -6.40 -4.14
CA VAL A 152 -3.31 -5.60 -2.92
C VAL A 152 -2.88 -4.16 -3.23
N VAL A 153 -3.86 -3.34 -3.57
CA VAL A 153 -3.67 -1.95 -4.03
C VAL A 153 -4.54 -0.99 -3.22
N GLU A 154 -4.15 0.28 -3.25
CA GLU A 154 -4.80 1.42 -2.60
C GLU A 154 -4.95 2.58 -3.59
#